data_AF-A0A6L8KL16-F1
#
_entry.id   AF-A0A6L8KL16-F1
#
_cell.length_a   1.000
_cell.length_b   1.000
_cell.length_c   1.000
_cell.angle_alpha   90.00
_cell.angle_beta   90.00
_cell.angle_gamma   90.00
#
_symmetry.space_group_name_H-M   'P 1'
#
loop_
_entity.id
_entity.type
_entity.pdbx_description
1 polymer ?
#
loop_
_entity_poly.entity_id
_entity_poly.type
_entity_poly.pdbx_seq_one_letter_code
_entity_poly.pdbx_strand_id
1 'polypeptide(L)'
;MFSLKVHKYRGYQVKISFSRSFPTDKFSAGYQIVDSDNTVVGHGQTQTVPSEELAEQLAISLAFEAVDTVLRKVMISNRRIQ
;
A
#
# COMPACT_ATOMS: atom_id res chain seq x y z
N MET A 1 -16.76 10.69 0.38
CA MET A 1 -16.91 9.43 1.14
C MET A 1 -15.55 8.77 1.18
N PHE A 2 -14.96 8.60 2.37
CA PHE A 2 -13.68 7.91 2.53
C PHE A 2 -13.96 6.47 2.91
N SER A 3 -13.52 5.52 2.10
CA SER A 3 -13.55 4.10 2.42
C SER A 3 -12.14 3.67 2.82
N LEU A 4 -12.04 2.83 3.86
CA LEU A 4 -10.78 2.24 4.33
C LEU A 4 -10.91 0.72 4.27
N LYS A 5 -10.02 0.06 3.54
CA LYS A 5 -9.91 -1.39 3.49
C LYS A 5 -8.58 -1.84 4.06
N VAL A 6 -8.59 -2.88 4.90
CA VAL A 6 -7.38 -3.40 5.54
C VAL A 6 -7.11 -4.83 5.07
N HIS A 7 -5.90 -5.06 4.59
CA HIS A 7 -5.42 -6.34 4.08
C HIS A 7 -4.21 -6.79 4.89
N LYS A 8 -4.05 -8.11 5.10
CA LYS A 8 -2.85 -8.66 5.75
C LYS A 8 -1.98 -9.33 4.70
N TYR A 9 -0.68 -9.03 4.70
CA TYR A 9 0.28 -9.61 3.77
C TYR A 9 1.65 -9.78 4.43
N ARG A 10 2.16 -11.03 4.49
CA ARG A 10 3.48 -11.38 5.05
C ARG A 10 3.78 -10.79 6.44
N GLY A 11 2.77 -10.72 7.31
CA GLY A 11 2.89 -10.15 8.65
C GLY A 11 2.64 -8.64 8.75
N TYR A 12 2.49 -7.94 7.62
CA TYR A 12 2.15 -6.52 7.56
C TYR A 12 0.65 -6.30 7.37
N GLN A 13 0.16 -5.16 7.87
CA GLN A 13 -1.17 -4.63 7.61
C GLN A 13 -1.09 -3.56 6.51
N VAL A 14 -1.79 -3.77 5.41
CA VAL A 14 -1.92 -2.84 4.30
C VAL A 14 -3.28 -2.16 4.38
N LYS A 15 -3.28 -0.88 4.71
CA LYS A 15 -4.46 -0.02 4.79
C LYS A 15 -4.61 0.74 3.48
N ILE A 16 -5.78 0.68 2.85
CA ILE A 16 -6.06 1.29 1.56
C ILE A 16 -7.20 2.29 1.73
N SER A 17 -6.94 3.53 1.33
CA SER A 17 -7.85 4.67 1.42
C SER A 17 -8.19 5.18 0.03
N PHE A 18 -9.46 5.50 -0.20
CA PHE A 18 -9.93 5.93 -1.52
C PHE A 18 -10.17 7.43 -1.56
N SER A 19 -9.68 8.06 -2.61
CA SER A 19 -9.90 9.47 -2.92
C SER A 19 -10.51 9.60 -4.30
N ARG A 20 -11.77 10.03 -4.34
CA ARG A 20 -12.46 10.42 -5.57
C ARG A 20 -12.20 11.90 -5.82
N SER A 21 -11.59 12.22 -6.96
CA SER A 21 -11.37 13.61 -7.37
C SER A 21 -12.51 14.06 -8.28
N PHE A 22 -12.78 15.37 -8.33
CA PHE A 22 -13.66 15.96 -9.33
C PHE A 22 -12.84 16.29 -10.59
N PRO A 23 -13.32 16.01 -11.82
CA PRO A 23 -14.63 15.44 -12.18
C PRO A 23 -14.79 13.99 -11.72
N THR A 24 -16.03 13.64 -11.40
CA THR A 24 -16.52 12.45 -10.67
C THR A 24 -16.09 11.06 -11.18
N ASP A 25 -15.30 11.01 -12.24
CA ASP A 25 -14.96 9.80 -12.99
C ASP A 25 -13.46 9.47 -12.85
N LYS A 26 -12.81 10.07 -11.85
CA LYS A 26 -11.39 9.92 -11.56
C LYS A 26 -11.17 9.48 -10.12
N PHE A 27 -10.56 8.31 -9.97
CA PHE A 27 -10.30 7.64 -8.70
C PHE A 27 -8.80 7.49 -8.47
N SER A 28 -8.38 7.66 -7.23
CA SER A 28 -7.04 7.29 -6.78
C SER A 28 -7.17 6.61 -5.43
N ALA A 29 -6.21 5.74 -5.11
CA ALA A 29 -6.15 5.07 -3.83
C ALA A 29 -4.78 5.33 -3.19
N GLY A 30 -4.79 5.68 -1.91
CA GLY A 30 -3.60 5.73 -1.07
C GLY A 30 -3.44 4.40 -0.33
N TYR A 31 -2.23 3.88 -0.22
CA TYR A 31 -1.92 2.72 0.62
C TYR A 31 -0.95 3.10 1.74
N GLN A 32 -1.08 2.43 2.88
CA GLN A 32 -0.19 2.54 4.02
C GLN A 32 0.12 1.14 4.55
N ILE A 33 1.40 0.86 4.71
CA ILE A 33 1.91 -0.43 5.18
C ILE A 33 2.35 -0.23 6.62
N VAL A 34 1.81 -1.06 7.48
CA VAL A 34 2.04 -1.03 8.92
C VAL A 34 2.58 -2.39 9.35
N ASP A 35 3.63 -2.42 10.15
CA ASP A 35 4.17 -3.65 10.71
C ASP A 35 3.39 -4.14 11.96
N SER A 36 3.88 -5.18 12.61
CA SER A 36 3.28 -5.75 13.83
C SER A 36 3.28 -4.79 15.01
N ASP A 37 4.23 -3.85 15.03
CA ASP A 37 4.42 -2.87 16.11
C ASP A 37 3.60 -1.60 15.87
N ASN A 38 2.68 -1.64 14.90
CA ASN A 38 1.92 -0.50 14.41
C ASN A 38 2.77 0.64 13.83
N THR A 39 4.01 0.35 13.43
CA THR A 39 4.90 1.33 12.79
C THR A 39 4.63 1.39 11.29
N VAL A 40 4.57 2.61 10.74
CA VAL A 40 4.40 2.82 9.30
C VAL A 40 5.73 2.60 8.60
N VAL A 41 5.83 1.54 7.81
CA VAL A 41 7.06 1.15 7.10
C VAL A 41 7.03 1.53 5.63
N GLY A 42 5.88 1.96 5.12
CA GLY A 42 5.73 2.42 3.74
C GLY A 42 4.36 3.02 3.48
N HIS A 43 4.27 3.91 2.51
CA HIS A 43 3.02 4.49 2.06
C HIS A 43 3.18 5.01 0.64
N GLY A 44 2.05 5.20 -0.05
CA GLY A 44 2.05 5.73 -1.39
C GLY A 44 0.64 6.01 -1.89
N GLN A 45 0.57 6.50 -3.13
CA GLN A 45 -0.69 6.78 -3.80
C GLN A 45 -0.61 6.24 -5.23
N THR A 46 -1.71 5.69 -5.72
CA THR A 46 -1.83 5.26 -7.12
C THR A 46 -1.96 6.47 -8.04
N GLN A 47 -1.66 6.25 -9.31
CA GLN A 47 -2.13 7.15 -10.36
C GLN A 47 -3.66 7.25 -10.37
N THR A 48 -4.16 8.31 -11.01
CA THR A 48 -5.59 8.50 -11.20
C THR A 48 -6.11 7.58 -12.31
N VAL A 49 -7.20 6.86 -12.06
CA VAL A 49 -7.80 5.86 -12.95
C VAL A 49 -9.32 6.02 -13.04
N PRO A 50 -9.99 5.49 -14.08
CA PRO A 50 -11.42 5.73 -14.29
C PRO A 50 -12.35 4.88 -13.41
N SER A 51 -11.83 3.96 -12.60
CA SER A 51 -12.63 3.07 -11.74
C SER A 51 -12.04 2.96 -10.33
N GLU A 52 -12.90 2.94 -9.32
CA GLU A 52 -12.54 2.69 -7.92
C GLU A 52 -11.88 1.32 -7.75
N GLU A 53 -12.41 0.29 -8.42
CA GLU A 53 -11.90 -1.08 -8.37
C GLU A 53 -10.48 -1.16 -8.96
N LEU A 54 -10.22 -0.43 -10.05
CA LEU A 54 -8.87 -0.35 -10.63
C LEU A 54 -7.90 0.37 -9.68
N ALA A 55 -8.36 1.44 -9.02
CA ALA A 55 -7.54 2.17 -8.05
C ALA A 55 -7.19 1.25 -6.86
N GLU A 56 -8.15 0.46 -6.39
CA GLU A 56 -7.96 -0.53 -5.33
C GLU A 56 -6.90 -1.57 -5.70
N GLN A 57 -7.08 -2.23 -6.84
CA GLN A 57 -6.18 -3.29 -7.28
C GLN A 57 -4.75 -2.77 -7.48
N LEU A 58 -4.60 -1.56 -8.03
CA LEU A 58 -3.31 -0.90 -8.15
C LEU A 58 -2.69 -0.61 -6.77
N ALA A 59 -3.47 -0.09 -5.82
CA ALA A 59 -2.98 0.19 -4.47
C ALA A 59 -2.54 -1.09 -3.74
N ILE A 60 -3.31 -2.18 -3.87
CA ILE A 60 -2.95 -3.50 -3.31
C ILE A 60 -1.63 -3.98 -3.93
N SER A 61 -1.53 -3.96 -5.25
CA SER A 61 -0.34 -4.47 -5.96
C SER A 61 0.92 -3.67 -5.58
N LEU A 62 0.84 -2.34 -5.57
CA LEU A 62 1.96 -1.48 -5.18
C LEU A 62 2.34 -1.67 -3.71
N ALA A 63 1.36 -1.81 -2.82
CA ALA A 63 1.62 -2.05 -1.42
C ALA A 63 2.34 -3.39 -1.19
N PHE A 64 1.94 -4.45 -1.90
CA PHE A 64 2.59 -5.76 -1.78
C PHE A 64 4.01 -5.73 -2.32
N GLU A 65 4.25 -5.06 -3.45
CA GLU A 65 5.60 -4.86 -3.98
C GLU A 65 6.49 -4.06 -3.02
N ALA A 66 5.94 -3.03 -2.39
CA ALA A 66 6.64 -2.25 -1.37
C ALA A 66 6.96 -3.09 -0.13
N VAL A 67 6.05 -3.94 0.35
CA VAL A 67 6.31 -4.91 1.43
C VAL A 67 7.47 -5.83 1.05
N ASP A 68 7.44 -6.41 -0.16
CA ASP A 68 8.50 -7.30 -0.63
C ASP A 68 9.85 -6.58 -0.74
N THR A 69 9.86 -5.31 -1.14
CA THR A 69 11.06 -4.48 -1.17
C THR A 69 11.61 -4.23 0.23
N VAL A 70 10.75 -3.94 1.21
CA VAL A 70 11.14 -3.78 2.62
C VAL A 70 11.76 -5.07 3.14
N LEU A 71 11.11 -6.22 2.92
CA LEU A 71 11.60 -7.54 3.32
C LEU A 71 12.97 -7.87 2.70
N ARG A 72 13.17 -7.55 1.41
CA ARG A 72 14.46 -7.73 0.73
C ARG A 72 15.56 -6.87 1.35
N LYS A 73 15.27 -5.60 1.67
CA LYS A 73 16.24 -4.71 2.34
C LYS A 73 16.66 -5.26 3.70
N VAL A 74 15.71 -5.70 4.52
CA VAL A 74 15.99 -6.29 5.85
C VAL A 74 16.86 -7.53 5.72
N MET A 75 16.56 -8.41 4.76
CA MET A 75 17.36 -9.62 4.53
C MET A 75 18.80 -9.30 4.12
N ILE A 76 19.02 -8.27 3.31
CA ILE A 76 20.38 -7.84 2.89
C ILE A 76 21.14 -7.24 4.08
N SER A 77 20.49 -6.40 4.88
CA SER A 77 21.11 -5.80 6.08
C SER A 77 21.57 -6.86 7.07
N ASN A 78 20.79 -7.94 7.26
CA ASN A 78 21.17 -9.04 8.16
C ASN A 78 22.30 -9.92 7.63
N ARG A 79 22.59 -9.92 6.32
CA ARG A 79 23.72 -10.68 5.74
C ARG A 79 25.08 -10.00 5.87
N ARG A 80 25.13 -8.71 6.23
CA ARG A 80 26.40 -7.98 6.41
C ARG A 80 27.05 -8.18 7.78
N ILE A 81 26.38 -8.85 8.72
CA ILE A 81 26.82 -9.03 10.11
C ILE A 81 27.34 -10.48 10.34
N GLN A 82 27.58 -11.25 9.27
CA GLN A 82 28.23 -12.56 9.34
C GLN A 82 29.61 -12.53 8.72
#